data_AF-A0A7T8KIV4-F1
#
_entry.id   AF-A0A7T8KIV4-F1
#
_cell.length_a   1.000
_cell.length_b   1.000
_cell.length_c   1.000
_cell.angle_alpha   90.00
_cell.angle_beta   90.00
_cell.angle_gamma   90.00
#
_symmetry.space_group_name_H-M   'P 1'
#
loop_
_entity.id
_entity.type
_entity.pdbx_description
1 polymer ?
#
loop_
_entity_poly.entity_id
_entity_poly.type
_entity_poly.pdbx_seq_one_letter_code
_entity_poly.pdbx_strand_id
1 'polypeptide(L)'
;MSVIVQCEETSKIFVLCKGAETSMAENISMNYSEIAQALTDEFAEEGLRTLVLGYRTISESEYKTFHDKSEEARSAVIEINRNKYMREAYSLIENNLLYAGITGIEDKLQEELPETLEAIRDAGIMIWMLTGDKRETALNIGHHTIELCNITSEGDMRMLIHSAYEKQISHTLDRRQSYNTVLVIDGKLLSFIYKNEDSKINLRIFWQHCYWDGGNDISMIQEAHVGFGIIGQEGKGASRAADFAFSKFKFLRRTLLIHGFWFYDRVAYMVQYSFYKNVVCFFCQFLIAFYSNFSATSLYNSTFIMCFNTFYTSVPVLAFGLFEKRESEETLWNNPGIYQRNVGNKQLKAVKLISWFFLGVWQAFVIFYGWLLAWQIWISSE
;
A
#
# COMPACT_ATOMS: atom_id res chain seq x y z
N MET A 1 -14.28 -7.45 25.52
CA MET A 1 -13.42 -8.50 26.13
C MET A 1 -13.71 -8.50 27.61
N SER A 2 -14.02 -9.65 28.19
CA SER A 2 -14.31 -9.79 29.61
C SER A 2 -13.43 -10.84 30.28
N VAL A 3 -13.24 -10.67 31.59
CA VAL A 3 -12.53 -11.61 32.46
C VAL A 3 -13.35 -11.79 33.74
N ILE A 4 -13.47 -13.03 34.20
CA ILE A 4 -14.11 -13.35 35.48
C ILE A 4 -13.01 -13.66 36.49
N VAL A 5 -13.05 -12.99 37.63
CA VAL A 5 -12.08 -13.18 38.72
C VAL A 5 -12.82 -13.39 40.02
N GLN A 6 -12.29 -14.27 40.88
CA GLN A 6 -12.78 -14.44 42.25
C GLN A 6 -11.78 -13.82 43.22
N CYS A 7 -12.26 -12.96 44.10
CA CYS A 7 -11.44 -12.38 45.16
C CYS A 7 -11.26 -13.40 46.28
N GLU A 8 -10.01 -13.75 46.62
CA GLU A 8 -9.71 -14.74 47.68
C GLU A 8 -10.20 -14.30 49.06
N GLU A 9 -10.14 -13.01 49.38
CA GLU A 9 -10.48 -12.49 50.70
C GLU A 9 -11.99 -12.42 50.96
N THR A 10 -12.77 -12.12 49.92
CA THR A 10 -14.21 -11.85 50.04
C THR A 10 -15.08 -12.93 49.40
N SER A 11 -14.47 -13.90 48.71
CA SER A 11 -15.11 -14.90 47.85
C SER A 11 -16.05 -14.32 46.78
N LYS A 12 -16.02 -13.00 46.55
CA LYS A 12 -16.85 -12.33 45.55
C LYS A 12 -16.31 -12.59 44.15
N ILE A 13 -17.23 -12.83 43.23
CA ILE A 13 -16.92 -13.05 41.82
C ILE A 13 -17.20 -11.76 41.05
N PHE A 14 -16.18 -11.25 40.38
CA PHE A 14 -16.25 -10.06 39.54
C PHE A 14 -16.15 -10.42 38.08
N VAL A 15 -17.03 -9.86 37.27
CA VAL A 15 -16.92 -9.81 35.82
C VAL A 15 -16.35 -8.43 35.49
N LEU A 16 -15.15 -8.39 34.94
CA LEU A 16 -14.50 -7.18 34.45
C LEU A 16 -14.61 -7.16 32.93
N CYS A 17 -15.12 -6.08 32.35
CA CYS A 17 -15.29 -5.96 30.91
C CYS A 17 -14.67 -4.67 30.39
N LYS A 18 -13.95 -4.78 29.27
CA LYS A 18 -13.45 -3.64 28.49
C LYS A 18 -13.93 -3.72 27.06
N GLY A 19 -14.28 -2.59 26.48
CA GLY A 19 -14.73 -2.52 25.09
C GLY A 19 -14.76 -1.11 24.53
N ALA A 20 -15.08 -1.03 23.23
CA ALA A 20 -15.42 0.23 22.60
C ALA A 20 -16.73 0.78 23.21
N GLU A 21 -16.84 2.09 23.24
CA GLU A 21 -17.98 2.83 23.78
C GLU A 21 -19.34 2.30 23.27
N THR A 22 -19.51 2.15 21.95
CA THR A 22 -20.77 1.70 21.34
C THR A 22 -21.17 0.30 21.80
N SER A 23 -20.20 -0.60 21.98
CA SER A 23 -20.45 -1.96 22.45
C SER A 23 -20.70 -2.05 23.96
N MET A 24 -20.14 -1.11 24.73
CA MET A 24 -20.30 -1.07 26.19
C MET A 24 -21.56 -0.30 26.61
N ALA A 25 -22.00 0.68 25.82
CA ALA A 25 -23.18 1.51 26.10
C ALA A 25 -24.46 0.69 26.24
N GLU A 26 -24.63 -0.37 25.45
CA GLU A 26 -25.79 -1.28 25.54
C GLU A 26 -25.78 -2.17 26.79
N ASN A 27 -24.60 -2.35 27.39
CA ASN A 27 -24.33 -3.33 28.44
C ASN A 27 -24.11 -2.71 29.82
N ILE A 28 -23.85 -1.40 29.90
CA ILE A 28 -23.68 -0.67 31.15
C ILE A 28 -25.05 -0.15 31.62
N SER A 29 -25.34 -0.34 32.91
CA SER A 29 -26.56 0.15 33.56
C SER A 29 -26.66 1.69 33.49
N MET A 30 -27.90 2.22 33.55
CA MET A 30 -28.31 3.63 33.32
C MET A 30 -27.48 4.77 33.96
N ASN A 31 -26.53 4.46 34.85
CA ASN A 31 -25.51 5.41 35.32
C ASN A 31 -24.34 5.60 34.33
N TYR A 32 -24.49 5.22 33.07
CA TYR A 32 -23.68 5.72 31.96
C TYR A 32 -24.00 7.21 31.77
N SER A 33 -23.49 8.01 32.69
CA SER A 33 -23.77 9.44 32.80
C SER A 33 -23.40 10.18 31.53
N GLU A 34 -24.07 11.31 31.28
CA GLU A 34 -23.65 12.34 30.30
C GLU A 34 -22.14 12.65 30.40
N ILE A 35 -21.54 12.50 31.58
CA ILE A 35 -20.11 12.67 31.85
C ILE A 35 -19.24 11.64 31.11
N ALA A 36 -19.67 10.37 31.02
CA ALA A 36 -18.91 9.33 30.31
C ALA A 36 -18.91 9.57 28.80
N GLN A 37 -20.05 10.03 28.24
CA GLN A 37 -20.13 10.44 26.85
C GLN A 37 -19.27 11.68 26.59
N ALA A 38 -19.41 12.73 27.41
CA ALA A 38 -18.62 13.96 27.28
C ALA A 38 -17.10 13.70 27.35
N LEU A 39 -16.63 12.85 28.27
CA LEU A 39 -15.21 12.47 28.36
C LEU A 39 -14.75 11.58 27.19
N THR A 40 -15.65 10.76 26.64
CA THR A 40 -15.33 9.96 25.45
C THR A 40 -15.13 10.88 24.24
N ASP A 41 -16.00 11.88 24.09
CA ASP A 41 -15.93 12.86 23.02
C ASP A 41 -14.67 13.73 23.18
N GLU A 42 -14.34 14.18 24.40
CA GLU A 42 -13.11 14.94 24.68
C GLU A 42 -11.85 14.13 24.33
N PHE A 43 -11.76 12.87 24.76
CA PHE A 43 -10.64 11.99 24.40
C PHE A 43 -10.61 11.67 22.90
N ALA A 44 -11.77 11.55 22.27
CA ALA A 44 -11.85 11.39 20.82
C ALA A 44 -11.39 12.66 20.11
N GLU A 45 -11.71 13.87 20.57
CA GLU A 45 -11.21 15.14 20.00
C GLU A 45 -9.69 15.26 20.14
N GLU A 46 -9.11 14.77 21.23
CA GLU A 46 -7.66 14.71 21.42
C GLU A 46 -6.97 13.59 20.59
N GLY A 47 -7.73 12.77 19.86
CA GLY A 47 -7.17 11.68 19.06
C GLY A 47 -6.78 10.43 19.84
N LEU A 48 -7.22 10.31 21.09
CA LEU A 48 -6.96 9.14 21.92
C LEU A 48 -7.93 8.01 21.59
N ARG A 49 -7.40 6.79 21.55
CA ARG A 49 -8.23 5.59 21.44
C ARG A 49 -8.92 5.33 22.77
N THR A 50 -10.25 5.42 22.77
CA THR A 50 -11.05 5.27 23.99
C THR A 50 -11.43 3.81 24.25
N LEU A 51 -11.28 3.37 25.50
CA LEU A 51 -11.82 2.11 26.01
C LEU A 51 -12.60 2.35 27.28
N VAL A 52 -13.84 1.86 27.29
CA VAL A 52 -14.74 1.93 28.44
C VAL A 52 -14.57 0.67 29.28
N LEU A 53 -14.46 0.87 30.59
CA LEU A 53 -14.32 -0.17 31.60
C LEU A 53 -15.60 -0.30 32.40
N GLY A 54 -16.12 -1.51 32.50
CA GLY A 54 -17.27 -1.85 33.31
C GLY A 54 -17.00 -3.07 34.17
N TYR A 55 -17.68 -3.18 35.29
CA TYR A 55 -17.62 -4.37 36.14
C TYR A 55 -18.97 -4.74 36.71
N ARG A 56 -19.16 -6.01 37.04
CA ARG A 56 -20.33 -6.48 37.79
C ARG A 56 -19.92 -7.53 38.79
N THR A 57 -20.51 -7.48 39.99
CA THR A 57 -20.39 -8.59 40.93
C THR A 57 -21.51 -9.58 40.64
N ILE A 58 -21.17 -10.86 40.50
CA ILE A 58 -22.13 -11.93 40.23
C ILE A 58 -22.19 -12.92 41.39
N SER A 59 -23.32 -13.61 41.53
CA SER A 59 -23.46 -14.67 42.51
C SER A 59 -22.86 -15.98 42.01
N GLU A 60 -22.56 -16.90 42.93
CA GLU A 60 -22.02 -18.21 42.59
C GLU A 60 -22.99 -19.04 41.74
N SER A 61 -24.30 -18.86 41.92
CA SER A 61 -25.33 -19.51 41.10
C SER A 61 -25.37 -18.98 39.66
N GLU A 62 -25.17 -17.66 39.48
CA GLU A 62 -25.06 -17.05 38.15
C GLU A 62 -23.80 -17.54 37.44
N TYR A 63 -22.67 -17.56 38.15
CA TYR A 63 -21.41 -18.08 37.62
C TYR A 63 -21.53 -19.53 37.19
N LYS A 64 -22.14 -20.39 38.01
CA LYS A 64 -22.36 -21.80 37.67
C LYS A 64 -23.21 -21.97 36.41
N THR A 65 -24.29 -21.19 36.28
CA THR A 65 -25.14 -21.19 35.09
C THR A 65 -24.37 -20.77 33.83
N PHE A 66 -23.53 -19.73 33.95
CA PHE A 66 -22.65 -19.30 32.87
C PHE A 66 -21.62 -20.38 32.50
N HIS A 67 -20.98 -20.98 33.50
CA HIS A 67 -19.97 -22.01 33.33
C HIS A 67 -20.53 -23.22 32.58
N ASP A 68 -21.67 -23.73 33.01
CA ASP A 68 -22.33 -24.89 32.40
C ASP A 68 -22.69 -24.61 30.93
N LYS A 69 -23.27 -23.43 30.64
CA LYS A 69 -23.57 -23.01 29.26
C LYS A 69 -22.32 -22.77 28.41
N SER A 70 -21.25 -22.23 29.00
CA SER A 70 -20.00 -22.02 28.28
C SER A 70 -19.32 -23.34 27.92
N GLU A 71 -19.41 -24.35 28.78
CA GLU A 71 -18.87 -25.70 28.51
C GLU A 71 -19.70 -26.44 27.45
N GLU A 72 -21.03 -26.31 27.50
CA GLU A 72 -21.93 -26.83 26.45
C GLU A 72 -21.59 -26.17 25.10
N ALA A 73 -21.44 -24.85 25.07
CA ALA A 73 -21.09 -24.11 23.87
C ALA A 73 -19.70 -24.51 23.31
N ARG A 74 -18.71 -24.74 24.17
CA ARG A 74 -17.38 -25.24 23.78
C ARG A 74 -17.41 -26.64 23.18
N SER A 75 -18.31 -27.49 23.67
CA SER A 75 -18.47 -28.88 23.24
C SER A 75 -19.15 -29.02 21.87
N ALA A 76 -19.66 -27.92 21.29
CA ALA A 76 -20.30 -27.94 19.97
C ALA A 76 -19.30 -28.26 18.84
N VAL A 77 -19.61 -29.30 18.05
CA VAL A 77 -18.75 -29.81 16.97
C VAL A 77 -18.67 -28.87 15.76
N ILE A 78 -19.76 -28.15 15.46
CA ILE A 78 -19.83 -27.23 14.31
C ILE A 78 -19.37 -25.84 14.75
N GLU A 79 -18.35 -25.30 14.09
CA GLU A 79 -17.73 -24.03 14.46
C GLU A 79 -18.69 -22.83 14.44
N ILE A 80 -19.60 -22.76 13.45
CA ILE A 80 -20.60 -21.69 13.36
C ILE A 80 -21.53 -21.71 14.58
N ASN A 81 -21.98 -22.90 14.98
CA ASN A 81 -22.85 -23.08 16.13
C ASN A 81 -22.10 -22.79 17.43
N ARG A 82 -20.85 -23.24 17.54
CA ARG A 82 -19.95 -22.93 18.67
C ARG A 82 -19.84 -21.42 18.89
N ASN A 83 -19.52 -20.65 17.84
CA ASN A 83 -19.39 -19.20 17.96
C ASN A 83 -20.70 -18.52 18.37
N LYS A 84 -21.85 -19.00 17.87
CA LYS A 84 -23.16 -18.49 18.26
C LYS A 84 -23.46 -18.77 19.73
N TYR A 85 -23.33 -20.01 20.18
CA TYR A 85 -23.61 -20.41 21.56
C TYR A 85 -22.66 -19.75 22.57
N MET A 86 -21.39 -19.56 22.20
CA MET A 86 -20.44 -18.83 23.04
C MET A 86 -20.87 -17.37 23.25
N ARG A 87 -21.35 -16.67 22.20
CA ARG A 87 -21.88 -15.31 22.35
C ARG A 87 -23.10 -15.27 23.26
N GLU A 88 -24.03 -16.20 23.09
CA GLU A 88 -25.22 -16.30 23.96
C GLU A 88 -24.84 -16.53 25.43
N ALA A 89 -23.81 -17.35 25.70
CA ALA A 89 -23.28 -17.54 27.05
C ALA A 89 -22.66 -16.26 27.60
N TYR A 90 -21.84 -15.54 26.82
CA TYR A 90 -21.20 -14.29 27.24
C TYR A 90 -22.21 -13.18 27.55
N SER A 91 -23.28 -13.05 26.76
CA SER A 91 -24.34 -12.05 26.98
C SER A 91 -25.07 -12.22 28.32
N LEU A 92 -25.04 -13.41 28.96
CA LEU A 92 -25.61 -13.62 30.29
C LEU A 92 -24.83 -12.88 31.38
N ILE A 93 -23.51 -12.76 31.20
CA ILE A 93 -22.63 -12.14 32.19
C ILE A 93 -22.27 -10.69 31.84
N GLU A 94 -22.16 -10.37 30.56
CA GLU A 94 -21.79 -9.05 30.03
C GLU A 94 -22.96 -8.05 29.97
N ASN A 95 -23.99 -8.19 30.82
CA ASN A 95 -25.10 -7.24 30.93
C ASN A 95 -25.10 -6.52 32.29
N ASN A 96 -25.81 -5.39 32.36
CA ASN A 96 -26.02 -4.60 33.57
C ASN A 96 -24.72 -4.27 34.33
N LEU A 97 -23.65 -3.99 33.58
CA LEU A 97 -22.35 -3.62 34.15
C LEU A 97 -22.46 -2.26 34.86
N LEU A 98 -21.70 -2.09 35.94
CA LEU A 98 -21.44 -0.79 36.56
C LEU A 98 -20.28 -0.12 35.85
N TYR A 99 -20.40 1.16 35.56
CA TYR A 99 -19.31 1.95 35.00
C TYR A 99 -18.15 2.03 36.01
N ALA A 100 -16.95 1.66 35.59
CA ALA A 100 -15.73 1.81 36.38
C ALA A 100 -14.91 3.03 35.96
N GLY A 101 -14.85 3.30 34.65
CA GLY A 101 -14.03 4.39 34.13
C GLY A 101 -13.85 4.31 32.61
N ILE A 102 -13.14 5.30 32.09
CA ILE A 102 -12.71 5.38 30.69
C ILE A 102 -11.19 5.56 30.64
N THR A 103 -10.58 5.01 29.60
CA THR A 103 -9.15 5.19 29.33
C THR A 103 -8.99 5.77 27.93
N GLY A 104 -8.12 6.77 27.80
CA GLY A 104 -7.64 7.29 26.53
C GLY A 104 -6.21 6.79 26.30
N ILE A 105 -6.00 6.06 25.21
CA ILE A 105 -4.69 5.53 24.84
C ILE A 105 -4.20 6.32 23.63
N GLU A 106 -3.04 6.96 23.76
CA GLU A 106 -2.40 7.65 22.64
C GLU A 106 -1.75 6.61 21.71
N ASP A 107 -2.24 6.55 20.47
CA ASP A 107 -1.62 5.76 19.42
C ASP A 107 -0.47 6.57 18.80
N LYS A 108 0.76 6.29 19.27
CA LYS A 108 1.95 6.96 18.76
C LYS A 108 2.19 6.61 17.30
N LEU A 109 2.41 7.65 16.49
CA LEU A 109 2.88 7.51 15.12
C LEU A 109 4.25 6.83 15.08
N GLN A 110 4.52 6.10 13.99
CA GLN A 110 5.84 5.51 13.78
C GLN A 110 6.89 6.60 13.52
N GLU A 111 8.14 6.30 13.90
CA GLU A 111 9.30 7.14 13.57
C GLU A 111 9.35 7.49 12.08
N GLU A 112 9.64 8.75 11.79
CA GLU A 112 9.86 9.28 10.43
C GLU A 112 8.63 9.12 9.50
N LEU A 113 7.43 8.90 10.05
CA LEU A 113 6.20 8.79 9.27
C LEU A 113 5.90 10.09 8.50
N PRO A 114 5.87 11.29 9.13
CA PRO A 114 5.61 12.54 8.41
C PRO A 114 6.61 12.79 7.28
N GLU A 115 7.90 12.65 7.55
CA GLU A 115 9.00 12.87 6.59
C GLU A 115 8.96 11.87 5.43
N THR A 116 8.49 10.64 5.69
CA THR A 116 8.27 9.63 4.65
C THR A 116 7.10 10.01 3.76
N LEU A 117 5.98 10.43 4.34
CA LEU A 117 4.78 10.82 3.59
C LEU A 117 5.02 12.07 2.75
N GLU A 118 5.72 13.06 3.30
CA GLU A 118 6.15 14.25 2.58
C GLU A 118 7.02 13.89 1.36
N ALA A 119 8.05 13.06 1.56
CA ALA A 119 8.92 12.64 0.46
C ALA A 119 8.18 11.86 -0.63
N ILE A 120 7.22 11.00 -0.26
CA ILE A 120 6.38 10.26 -1.20
C ILE A 120 5.45 11.22 -1.97
N ARG A 121 4.87 12.21 -1.30
CA ARG A 121 4.04 13.24 -1.92
C ARG A 121 4.84 14.07 -2.92
N ASP A 122 6.04 14.52 -2.53
CA ASP A 122 6.93 15.31 -3.39
C ASP A 122 7.37 14.52 -4.64
N ALA A 123 7.48 13.20 -4.51
CA ALA A 123 7.68 12.27 -5.63
C ALA A 123 6.46 12.15 -6.56
N GLY A 124 5.36 12.84 -6.29
CA GLY A 124 4.13 12.85 -7.09
C GLY A 124 3.27 11.60 -6.90
N ILE A 125 3.44 10.89 -5.79
CA ILE A 125 2.65 9.70 -5.45
C ILE A 125 1.48 10.12 -4.57
N MET A 126 0.26 9.75 -4.97
CA MET A 126 -0.95 9.96 -4.17
C MET A 126 -1.06 8.89 -3.09
N ILE A 127 -1.33 9.30 -1.86
CA ILE A 127 -1.43 8.43 -0.69
C ILE A 127 -2.88 8.39 -0.23
N TRP A 128 -3.38 7.18 0.02
CA TRP A 128 -4.74 6.94 0.49
C TRP A 128 -4.63 6.15 1.80
N MET A 129 -5.25 6.67 2.86
CA MET A 129 -5.37 5.96 4.12
C MET A 129 -6.69 5.22 4.14
N LEU A 130 -6.64 3.90 4.31
CA LEU A 130 -7.81 3.08 4.55
C LEU A 130 -7.69 2.54 5.97
N THR A 131 -8.77 2.63 6.74
CA THR A 131 -8.78 2.12 8.11
C THR A 131 -10.12 1.49 8.43
N GLY A 132 -10.07 0.43 9.24
CA GLY A 132 -11.23 -0.19 9.86
C GLY A 132 -11.61 0.41 11.22
N ASP A 133 -10.83 1.37 11.72
CA ASP A 133 -11.13 2.09 12.96
C ASP A 133 -12.29 3.09 12.79
N LYS A 134 -12.74 3.64 13.93
CA LYS A 134 -13.76 4.70 13.94
C LYS A 134 -13.30 5.91 13.12
N ARG A 135 -14.28 6.61 12.54
CA ARG A 135 -14.04 7.76 11.67
C ARG A 135 -13.30 8.88 12.41
N GLU A 136 -13.64 9.13 13.66
CA GLU A 136 -13.03 10.18 14.48
C GLU A 136 -11.53 9.90 14.67
N THR A 137 -11.17 8.66 15.01
CA THR A 137 -9.77 8.22 15.11
C THR A 137 -9.01 8.40 13.79
N ALA A 138 -9.64 8.04 12.66
CA ALA A 138 -9.06 8.22 11.33
C ALA A 138 -8.81 9.69 10.99
N LEU A 139 -9.76 10.56 11.33
CA LEU A 139 -9.66 12.01 11.15
C LEU A 139 -8.51 12.58 11.96
N ASN A 140 -8.35 12.18 13.22
CA ASN A 140 -7.30 12.70 14.08
C ASN A 140 -5.91 12.26 13.64
N ILE A 141 -5.74 10.98 13.29
CA ILE A 141 -4.48 10.51 12.71
C ILE A 141 -4.18 11.27 11.42
N GLY A 142 -5.19 11.48 10.57
CA GLY A 142 -5.08 12.27 9.35
C GLY A 142 -4.64 13.71 9.61
N HIS A 143 -5.32 14.42 10.51
CA HIS A 143 -4.99 15.79 10.92
C HIS A 143 -3.59 15.91 11.48
N HIS A 144 -3.25 15.06 12.44
CA HIS A 144 -1.95 15.05 13.09
C HIS A 144 -0.84 14.80 12.06
N THR A 145 -1.07 13.86 11.12
CA THR A 145 -0.12 13.59 10.04
C THR A 145 0.05 14.78 9.10
N ILE A 146 -1.05 15.43 8.72
CA ILE A 146 -1.07 16.60 7.83
C ILE A 146 -0.38 17.81 8.47
N GLU A 147 -0.65 18.06 9.74
CA GLU A 147 -0.07 19.15 10.52
C GLU A 147 1.45 18.96 10.67
N LEU A 148 1.89 17.75 11.02
CA LEU A 148 3.32 17.41 11.11
C LEU A 148 4.04 17.50 9.76
N CYS A 149 3.35 17.22 8.65
CA CYS A 149 3.92 17.37 7.30
C CYS A 149 3.97 18.82 6.81
N ASN A 150 3.63 19.81 7.67
CA ASN A 150 3.64 21.25 7.38
C ASN A 150 2.94 21.59 6.04
N ILE A 151 1.87 20.83 5.71
CA ILE A 151 1.10 20.96 4.47
C ILE A 151 0.32 22.29 4.45
N THR A 152 0.30 23.00 5.58
CA THR A 152 -0.30 24.29 5.85
C THR A 152 0.59 25.46 5.41
N SER A 153 0.95 25.50 4.12
CA SER A 153 1.25 26.80 3.51
C SER A 153 -0.08 27.48 3.17
N GLU A 154 -0.52 28.40 4.03
CA GLU A 154 -1.61 29.38 3.84
C GLU A 154 -2.72 29.02 2.83
N GLY A 155 -3.75 28.31 3.30
CA GLY A 155 -4.98 28.12 2.52
C GLY A 155 -5.86 27.05 3.11
N ASP A 156 -6.88 27.48 3.86
CA ASP A 156 -7.99 26.71 4.43
C ASP A 156 -8.15 25.31 3.84
N MET A 157 -7.64 24.30 4.56
CA MET A 157 -7.92 22.93 4.23
C MET A 157 -9.41 22.67 4.51
N ARG A 158 -10.23 22.70 3.45
CA ARG A 158 -11.64 22.31 3.56
C ARG A 158 -11.72 20.80 3.57
N MET A 159 -11.88 20.21 4.75
CA MET A 159 -12.33 18.83 4.86
C MET A 159 -13.74 18.72 4.30
N LEU A 160 -13.88 18.08 3.13
CA LEU A 160 -15.17 17.69 2.60
C LEU A 160 -15.55 16.34 3.20
N ILE A 161 -16.08 16.38 4.42
CA ILE A 161 -16.65 15.21 5.07
C ILE A 161 -17.99 14.90 4.39
N HIS A 162 -18.02 13.85 3.57
CA HIS A 162 -19.27 13.34 3.02
C HIS A 162 -19.83 12.25 3.95
N SER A 163 -20.50 12.67 5.02
CA SER A 163 -21.40 11.78 5.75
C SER A 163 -22.77 11.81 5.08
N ALA A 164 -23.11 10.72 4.40
CA ALA A 164 -24.44 10.35 3.91
C ALA A 164 -25.53 11.43 3.94
N TYR A 165 -25.68 12.18 2.84
CA TYR A 165 -26.99 12.43 2.21
C TYR A 165 -26.76 12.83 0.75
N GLU A 166 -27.39 12.08 -0.15
CA GLU A 166 -27.41 12.30 -1.60
C GLU A 166 -27.86 13.74 -1.93
N LYS A 167 -27.00 14.51 -2.63
CA LYS A 167 -27.35 15.50 -3.68
C LYS A 167 -26.20 16.45 -4.08
N GLN A 168 -25.06 16.48 -3.39
CA GLN A 168 -23.99 17.49 -3.65
C GLN A 168 -22.68 16.95 -4.26
N ILE A 169 -22.55 15.64 -4.48
CA ILE A 169 -21.30 15.04 -4.98
C ILE A 169 -20.96 15.52 -6.41
N SER A 170 -21.96 15.67 -7.28
CA SER A 170 -21.74 16.05 -8.69
C SER A 170 -21.27 17.50 -8.87
N HIS A 171 -21.69 18.44 -8.01
CA HIS A 171 -21.32 19.85 -8.16
C HIS A 171 -19.93 20.20 -7.59
N THR A 172 -19.35 19.33 -6.77
CA THR A 172 -18.09 19.63 -6.07
C THR A 172 -16.86 18.99 -6.75
N LEU A 173 -17.05 17.85 -7.43
CA LEU A 173 -15.98 17.14 -8.14
C LEU A 173 -15.57 17.80 -9.47
N ASP A 174 -16.43 18.62 -10.07
CA ASP A 174 -16.17 19.32 -11.34
C ASP A 174 -15.25 20.55 -11.21
N ARG A 175 -14.92 20.98 -9.99
CA ARG A 175 -13.92 22.03 -9.77
C ARG A 175 -12.54 21.41 -9.64
N ARG A 176 -11.94 21.10 -10.79
CA ARG A 176 -10.47 21.08 -10.92
C ARG A 176 -9.93 22.37 -10.29
N GLN A 177 -9.03 22.24 -9.33
CA GLN A 177 -8.28 23.30 -8.62
C GLN A 177 -8.73 23.59 -7.18
N SER A 178 -8.33 22.72 -6.26
CA SER A 178 -7.73 23.15 -4.98
C SER A 178 -6.91 21.99 -4.44
N TYR A 179 -5.60 22.21 -4.27
CA TYR A 179 -4.64 21.19 -3.82
C TYR A 179 -4.77 20.84 -2.32
N ASN A 180 -5.75 21.43 -1.61
CA ASN A 180 -5.91 21.35 -0.15
C ASN A 180 -7.29 20.78 0.26
N THR A 181 -7.72 19.67 -0.35
CA THR A 181 -8.98 19.01 0.02
C THR A 181 -8.71 17.60 0.51
N VAL A 182 -9.13 17.30 1.73
CA VAL A 182 -9.16 15.92 2.27
C VAL A 182 -10.56 15.36 2.05
N LEU A 183 -10.62 14.17 1.46
CA LEU A 183 -11.86 13.44 1.21
C LEU A 183 -11.96 12.28 2.20
N VAL A 184 -13.04 12.26 2.98
CA VAL A 184 -13.33 11.20 3.95
C VAL A 184 -14.62 10.51 3.54
N ILE A 185 -14.53 9.19 3.34
CA ILE A 185 -15.63 8.35 2.85
C ILE A 185 -15.85 7.21 3.85
N ASP A 186 -17.06 7.11 4.39
CA ASP A 186 -17.44 5.97 5.23
C ASP A 186 -17.65 4.69 4.40
N GLY A 187 -17.40 3.53 5.02
CA GLY A 187 -17.54 2.22 4.36
C GLY A 187 -18.93 1.94 3.78
N LYS A 188 -20.00 2.48 4.39
CA LYS A 188 -21.37 2.39 3.84
C LYS A 188 -21.50 3.15 2.52
N LEU A 189 -20.94 4.36 2.45
CA LEU A 189 -20.95 5.18 1.24
C LEU A 189 -20.07 4.56 0.16
N LEU A 190 -18.88 4.07 0.53
CA LEU A 190 -17.98 3.38 -0.39
C LEU A 190 -18.66 2.16 -1.02
N SER A 191 -19.38 1.37 -0.20
CA SER A 191 -20.13 0.20 -0.69
C SER A 191 -21.27 0.58 -1.63
N PHE A 192 -21.93 1.72 -1.39
CA PHE A 192 -22.98 2.24 -2.27
C PHE A 192 -22.41 2.70 -3.62
N ILE A 193 -21.30 3.45 -3.60
CA ILE A 193 -20.60 3.90 -4.80
C ILE A 193 -20.16 2.69 -5.64
N TYR A 194 -19.52 1.70 -5.02
CA TYR A 194 -18.99 0.53 -5.71
C TYR A 194 -20.10 -0.37 -6.29
N LYS A 195 -21.31 -0.35 -5.74
CA LYS A 195 -22.45 -1.10 -6.29
C LYS A 195 -23.09 -0.44 -7.51
N ASN A 196 -22.99 0.87 -7.62
CA ASN A 196 -23.67 1.66 -8.67
C ASN A 196 -22.75 2.03 -9.84
N GLU A 197 -21.43 1.92 -9.67
CA GLU A 197 -20.46 2.19 -10.72
C GLU A 197 -19.58 0.96 -11.00
N ASP A 198 -19.40 0.60 -12.27
CA ASP A 198 -18.36 -0.33 -12.77
C ASP A 198 -16.93 0.27 -12.66
N SER A 199 -16.74 1.22 -11.75
CA SER A 199 -15.49 1.95 -11.53
C SER A 199 -14.53 1.10 -10.72
N LYS A 200 -13.65 0.35 -11.39
CA LYS A 200 -12.42 -0.15 -10.77
C LYS A 200 -11.57 1.05 -10.35
N ILE A 201 -11.62 1.42 -9.07
CA ILE A 201 -10.69 2.40 -8.52
C ILE A 201 -9.29 1.77 -8.62
N ASN A 202 -8.47 2.30 -9.54
CA ASN A 202 -7.07 1.92 -9.70
C ASN A 202 -6.27 2.45 -8.50
N LEU A 203 -6.42 1.80 -7.35
CA LEU A 203 -5.71 2.15 -6.13
C LEU A 203 -4.30 1.57 -6.24
N ARG A 204 -3.31 2.48 -6.26
CA ARG A 204 -1.93 2.14 -6.64
C ARG A 204 -1.00 1.92 -5.45
N ILE A 205 -1.28 2.52 -4.30
CA ILE A 205 -0.50 2.35 -3.06
C ILE A 205 -1.46 2.51 -1.88
N PHE A 206 -1.53 1.49 -1.03
CA PHE A 206 -2.33 1.49 0.19
C PHE A 206 -1.44 1.54 1.41
N TRP A 207 -1.88 2.27 2.42
CA TRP A 207 -1.37 2.15 3.77
C TRP A 207 -2.52 2.18 4.78
N GLN A 208 -2.47 1.25 5.74
CA GLN A 208 -3.32 1.24 6.92
C GLN A 208 -2.43 1.35 8.16
N HIS A 209 -2.91 2.14 9.13
CA HIS A 209 -2.29 2.30 10.45
C HIS A 209 -2.05 0.92 11.08
N CYS A 210 -0.79 0.56 11.29
CA CYS A 210 -0.37 -0.80 11.68
C CYS A 210 -0.54 -1.07 13.17
N TYR A 211 -1.74 -0.83 13.68
CA TYR A 211 -2.16 -1.31 14.98
C TYR A 211 -3.47 -2.08 14.75
N TRP A 212 -3.39 -3.41 14.86
CA TRP A 212 -4.47 -4.41 14.84
C TRP A 212 -4.61 -5.32 13.61
N ASP A 213 -4.26 -6.59 13.87
CA ASP A 213 -4.64 -7.84 13.21
C ASP A 213 -4.55 -7.84 11.69
N GLY A 214 -3.34 -8.04 11.17
CA GLY A 214 -3.01 -8.07 9.73
C GLY A 214 -3.69 -9.17 8.91
N GLY A 215 -4.86 -9.66 9.32
CA GLY A 215 -5.83 -10.40 8.52
C GLY A 215 -6.71 -9.50 7.64
N ASN A 216 -7.07 -8.28 8.11
CA ASN A 216 -7.91 -7.35 7.34
C ASN A 216 -7.18 -6.76 6.12
N ASP A 217 -5.85 -6.68 6.18
CA ASP A 217 -5.03 -6.10 5.10
C ASP A 217 -4.71 -7.09 3.98
N ILE A 218 -4.91 -8.40 4.21
CA ILE A 218 -4.43 -9.46 3.28
C ILE A 218 -5.07 -9.30 1.90
N SER A 219 -6.40 -9.11 1.85
CA SER A 219 -7.12 -8.95 0.59
C SER A 219 -6.69 -7.68 -0.15
N MET A 220 -6.51 -6.57 0.57
CA MET A 220 -6.06 -5.30 -0.01
C MET A 220 -4.64 -5.42 -0.58
N ILE A 221 -3.72 -6.07 0.15
CA ILE A 221 -2.33 -6.27 -0.28
C ILE A 221 -2.27 -7.17 -1.52
N GLN A 222 -3.08 -8.23 -1.58
CA GLN A 222 -3.10 -9.17 -2.70
C GLN A 222 -3.71 -8.58 -3.99
N GLU A 223 -4.65 -7.64 -3.85
CA GLU A 223 -5.25 -6.95 -5.00
C GLU A 223 -4.38 -5.78 -5.51
N ALA A 224 -3.37 -5.35 -4.75
CA ALA A 224 -2.47 -4.29 -5.17
C ALA A 224 -1.50 -4.77 -6.28
N HIS A 225 -1.10 -3.85 -7.17
CA HIS A 225 -0.08 -4.14 -8.18
C HIS A 225 1.29 -4.48 -7.56
N VAL A 226 1.58 -3.88 -6.41
CA VAL A 226 2.75 -4.18 -5.58
C VAL A 226 2.29 -4.12 -4.13
N GLY A 227 2.38 -5.24 -3.42
CA GLY A 227 2.00 -5.36 -2.02
C GLY A 227 3.18 -5.05 -1.09
N PHE A 228 3.00 -4.10 -0.17
CA PHE A 228 3.95 -3.81 0.91
C PHE A 228 3.34 -4.19 2.26
N GLY A 229 3.97 -5.11 2.98
CA GLY A 229 3.55 -5.56 4.31
C GLY A 229 4.46 -5.00 5.40
N ILE A 230 3.87 -4.62 6.53
CA ILE A 230 4.64 -4.28 7.74
C ILE A 230 4.62 -5.48 8.70
N ILE A 231 5.79 -5.87 9.19
CA ILE A 231 5.99 -6.98 10.12
C ILE A 231 5.57 -6.48 11.52
N GLY A 232 4.31 -6.74 11.87
CA GLY A 232 3.78 -6.48 13.20
C GLY A 232 4.27 -7.48 14.25
N GLN A 233 4.22 -7.09 15.52
CA GLN A 233 4.54 -8.01 16.63
C GLN A 233 3.45 -9.05 16.88
N GLU A 234 2.18 -8.70 16.61
CA GLU A 234 1.02 -9.53 16.94
C GLU A 234 0.61 -10.50 15.81
N GLY A 235 1.03 -10.23 14.56
CA GLY A 235 0.65 -11.05 13.42
C GLY A 235 1.53 -10.84 12.18
N LYS A 236 1.92 -11.94 11.53
CA LYS A 236 2.69 -11.95 10.28
C LYS A 236 1.84 -12.17 9.03
N GLY A 237 0.51 -12.12 9.15
CA GLY A 237 -0.45 -12.37 8.06
C GLY A 237 -0.16 -11.50 6.84
N ALA A 238 -0.31 -10.19 6.99
CA ALA A 238 0.00 -9.19 5.97
C ALA A 238 1.42 -9.32 5.38
N SER A 239 2.45 -9.48 6.23
CA SER A 239 3.84 -9.62 5.76
C SER A 239 4.10 -10.87 4.89
N ARG A 240 3.33 -11.95 5.11
CA ARG A 240 3.45 -13.18 4.30
C ARG A 240 2.67 -13.09 2.99
N ALA A 241 1.67 -12.23 2.92
CA ALA A 241 0.85 -12.01 1.73
C ALA A 241 1.42 -10.94 0.79
N ALA A 242 2.40 -10.14 1.25
CA ALA A 242 2.99 -9.04 0.51
C ALA A 242 4.19 -9.47 -0.36
N ASP A 243 4.46 -8.70 -1.43
CA ASP A 243 5.67 -8.85 -2.26
C ASP A 243 6.93 -8.43 -1.50
N PHE A 244 6.81 -7.36 -0.70
CA PHE A 244 7.88 -6.84 0.14
C PHE A 244 7.38 -6.68 1.57
N ALA A 245 8.23 -7.02 2.54
CA ALA A 245 7.93 -6.88 3.95
C ALA A 245 8.99 -6.01 4.67
N PHE A 246 8.52 -5.05 5.48
CA PHE A 246 9.38 -4.16 6.27
C PHE A 246 9.03 -4.22 7.75
N SER A 247 9.98 -3.90 8.63
CA SER A 247 9.69 -3.79 10.06
C SER A 247 9.01 -2.48 10.45
N LYS A 248 9.27 -1.39 9.72
CA LYS A 248 8.71 -0.05 9.97
C LYS A 248 8.34 0.64 8.66
N PHE A 249 7.41 1.57 8.70
CA PHE A 249 6.92 2.31 7.53
C PHE A 249 8.00 3.18 6.87
N LYS A 250 8.95 3.74 7.64
CA LYS A 250 10.01 4.61 7.11
C LYS A 250 10.87 4.01 6.00
N PHE A 251 10.98 2.69 5.94
CA PHE A 251 11.71 2.00 4.87
C PHE A 251 11.01 2.12 3.51
N LEU A 252 9.71 2.42 3.47
CA LEU A 252 8.97 2.64 2.25
C LEU A 252 9.54 3.80 1.43
N ARG A 253 10.00 4.88 2.09
CA ARG A 253 10.69 6.02 1.44
C ARG A 253 11.86 5.53 0.60
N ARG A 254 12.75 4.75 1.21
CA ARG A 254 13.95 4.21 0.56
C ARG A 254 13.60 3.24 -0.55
N THR A 255 12.66 2.33 -0.30
CA THR A 255 12.24 1.31 -1.28
C THR A 255 11.67 1.95 -2.52
N LEU A 256 10.77 2.92 -2.40
CA LEU A 256 10.14 3.56 -3.55
C LEU A 256 11.12 4.50 -4.26
N LEU A 257 11.66 5.49 -3.54
CA LEU A 257 12.39 6.60 -4.16
C LEU A 257 13.76 6.20 -4.70
N ILE A 258 14.46 5.29 -4.02
CA ILE A 258 15.80 4.87 -4.43
C ILE A 258 15.71 3.58 -5.24
N HIS A 259 15.23 2.50 -4.63
CA HIS A 259 15.24 1.19 -5.27
C HIS A 259 14.26 1.15 -6.45
N GLY A 260 13.02 1.64 -6.28
CA GLY A 260 12.03 1.70 -7.35
C GLY A 260 12.51 2.53 -8.54
N PHE A 261 13.17 3.66 -8.30
CA PHE A 261 13.75 4.50 -9.36
C PHE A 261 14.85 3.75 -10.14
N TRP A 262 15.81 3.16 -9.44
CA TRP A 262 16.91 2.42 -10.07
C TRP A 262 16.40 1.19 -10.82
N PHE A 263 15.50 0.40 -10.24
CA PHE A 263 14.94 -0.79 -10.90
C PHE A 263 14.21 -0.41 -12.19
N TYR A 264 13.41 0.66 -12.16
CA TYR A 264 12.73 1.12 -13.35
C TYR A 264 13.71 1.58 -14.45
N ASP A 265 14.70 2.42 -14.12
CA ASP A 265 15.67 2.91 -15.12
C ASP A 265 16.52 1.76 -15.69
N ARG A 266 16.95 0.81 -14.86
CA ARG A 266 17.70 -0.38 -15.29
C ARG A 266 16.90 -1.24 -16.25
N VAL A 267 15.67 -1.59 -15.89
CA VAL A 267 14.81 -2.43 -16.75
C VAL A 267 14.47 -1.69 -18.04
N ALA A 268 14.15 -0.40 -17.95
CA ALA A 268 13.82 0.39 -19.13
C ALA A 268 14.97 0.45 -20.13
N TYR A 269 16.19 0.71 -19.65
CA TYR A 269 17.38 0.73 -20.49
C TYR A 269 17.73 -0.65 -21.03
N MET A 270 17.66 -1.70 -20.20
CA MET A 270 17.91 -3.08 -20.61
C MET A 270 17.00 -3.50 -21.77
N VAL A 271 15.70 -3.17 -21.68
CA VAL A 271 14.73 -3.45 -22.75
C VAL A 271 15.07 -2.67 -24.02
N GLN A 272 15.29 -1.35 -23.90
CA GLN A 272 15.62 -0.49 -25.04
C GLN A 272 16.90 -0.96 -25.76
N TYR A 273 17.96 -1.22 -25.00
CA TYR A 273 19.23 -1.68 -25.52
C TYR A 273 19.14 -3.08 -26.15
N SER A 274 18.33 -3.97 -25.57
CA SER A 274 18.08 -5.31 -26.14
C SER A 274 17.38 -5.25 -27.50
N PHE A 275 16.42 -4.34 -27.70
CA PHE A 275 15.84 -4.11 -29.01
C PHE A 275 16.85 -3.50 -29.97
N TYR A 276 17.51 -2.43 -29.54
CA TYR A 276 18.50 -1.70 -30.34
C TYR A 276 19.61 -2.61 -30.89
N LYS A 277 20.24 -3.46 -30.07
CA LYS A 277 21.32 -4.35 -30.52
C LYS A 277 20.87 -5.33 -31.60
N ASN A 278 19.63 -5.82 -31.51
CA ASN A 278 19.06 -6.75 -32.48
C ASN A 278 18.74 -6.02 -33.78
N VAL A 279 18.19 -4.80 -33.70
CA VAL A 279 17.97 -3.95 -34.87
C VAL A 279 19.30 -3.72 -35.60
N VAL A 280 20.37 -3.34 -34.91
CA VAL A 280 21.67 -3.11 -35.56
C VAL A 280 22.16 -4.35 -36.31
N CYS A 281 22.17 -5.51 -35.66
CA CYS A 281 22.67 -6.75 -36.26
C CYS A 281 21.82 -7.22 -37.45
N PHE A 282 20.51 -7.33 -37.26
CA PHE A 282 19.62 -7.87 -38.29
C PHE A 282 19.32 -6.87 -39.41
N PHE A 283 19.44 -5.56 -39.17
CA PHE A 283 19.30 -4.58 -40.24
C PHE A 283 20.51 -4.61 -41.19
N CYS A 284 21.72 -4.91 -40.71
CA CYS A 284 22.86 -5.19 -41.59
C CYS A 284 22.59 -6.43 -42.48
N GLN A 285 21.98 -7.49 -41.91
CA GLN A 285 21.55 -8.68 -42.65
C GLN A 285 20.44 -8.36 -43.67
N PHE A 286 19.58 -7.38 -43.39
CA PHE A 286 18.59 -6.90 -44.34
C PHE A 286 19.24 -6.14 -45.50
N LEU A 287 20.27 -5.32 -45.25
CA LEU A 287 20.96 -4.55 -46.28
C LEU A 287 21.67 -5.44 -47.31
N ILE A 288 22.29 -6.56 -46.90
CA ILE A 288 22.95 -7.47 -47.86
C ILE A 288 21.95 -8.09 -48.86
N ALA A 289 20.68 -8.25 -48.48
CA ALA A 289 19.67 -8.82 -49.36
C ALA A 289 19.46 -7.98 -50.64
N PHE A 290 19.64 -6.66 -50.58
CA PHE A 290 19.59 -5.80 -51.77
C PHE A 290 20.76 -6.06 -52.71
N TYR A 291 21.97 -6.28 -52.19
CA TYR A 291 23.16 -6.57 -52.98
C TYR A 291 23.14 -8.00 -53.55
N SER A 292 22.45 -8.92 -52.88
CA SER A 292 22.34 -10.31 -53.31
C SER A 292 21.10 -10.59 -54.17
N ASN A 293 20.37 -9.56 -54.62
CA ASN A 293 19.11 -9.68 -55.36
C ASN A 293 18.09 -10.60 -54.64
N PHE A 294 18.00 -10.47 -53.31
CA PHE A 294 17.10 -11.26 -52.44
C PHE A 294 17.30 -12.77 -52.52
N SER A 295 18.50 -13.24 -52.88
CA SER A 295 18.88 -14.66 -52.88
C SER A 295 18.95 -15.32 -51.49
N ALA A 296 18.57 -14.60 -50.42
CA ALA A 296 18.58 -15.04 -49.02
C ALA A 296 19.97 -15.49 -48.48
N THR A 297 21.05 -14.94 -49.04
CA THR A 297 22.40 -15.19 -48.50
C THR A 297 22.60 -14.53 -47.13
N SER A 298 23.16 -15.27 -46.19
CA SER A 298 23.47 -14.76 -44.85
C SER A 298 24.79 -13.99 -44.87
N LEU A 299 24.79 -12.76 -44.34
CA LEU A 299 26.01 -11.96 -44.11
C LEU A 299 26.87 -12.61 -43.02
N TYR A 300 26.23 -13.18 -42.00
CA TYR A 300 26.90 -13.78 -40.86
C TYR A 300 26.90 -15.31 -40.94
N ASN A 301 27.95 -15.94 -40.40
CA ASN A 301 27.98 -17.39 -40.20
C ASN A 301 26.93 -17.81 -39.15
N SER A 302 26.37 -19.02 -39.28
CA SER A 302 25.41 -19.61 -38.33
C SER A 302 25.92 -19.61 -36.88
N THR A 303 27.21 -19.86 -36.64
CA THR A 303 27.79 -19.79 -35.30
C THR A 303 27.71 -18.38 -34.72
N PHE A 304 27.93 -17.34 -35.53
CA PHE A 304 27.84 -15.96 -35.06
C PHE A 304 26.40 -15.61 -34.67
N ILE A 305 25.42 -15.93 -35.52
CA ILE A 305 24.00 -15.65 -35.25
C ILE A 305 23.55 -16.37 -33.96
N MET A 306 23.97 -17.62 -33.77
CA MET A 306 23.68 -18.40 -32.56
C MET A 306 24.32 -17.78 -31.30
N CYS A 307 25.57 -17.32 -31.39
CA CYS A 307 26.31 -16.78 -30.25
C CYS A 307 26.04 -15.28 -29.98
N PHE A 308 25.44 -14.55 -30.92
CA PHE A 308 25.27 -13.09 -30.84
C PHE A 308 24.52 -12.65 -29.59
N ASN A 309 23.32 -13.20 -29.35
CA ASN A 309 22.51 -12.83 -28.20
C ASN A 309 23.01 -13.42 -26.89
N THR A 310 23.61 -14.62 -26.93
CA THR A 310 23.96 -15.41 -25.74
C THR A 310 25.35 -15.12 -25.20
N PHE A 311 26.36 -15.01 -26.06
CA PHE A 311 27.76 -14.85 -25.65
C PHE A 311 28.28 -13.44 -25.92
N TYR A 312 28.04 -12.89 -27.11
CA TYR A 312 28.68 -11.63 -27.50
C TYR A 312 28.03 -10.40 -26.90
N THR A 313 26.71 -10.43 -26.68
CA THR A 313 25.96 -9.23 -26.26
C THR A 313 25.16 -9.39 -24.97
N SER A 314 25.23 -10.53 -24.27
CA SER A 314 24.50 -10.75 -23.02
C SER A 314 25.17 -10.04 -21.83
N VAL A 315 26.50 -10.11 -21.73
CA VAL A 315 27.26 -9.57 -20.59
C VAL A 315 27.05 -8.06 -20.44
N PRO A 316 27.16 -7.23 -21.49
CA PRO A 316 26.91 -5.78 -21.35
C PRO A 316 25.46 -5.47 -20.94
N VAL A 317 24.48 -6.19 -21.48
CA VAL A 317 23.05 -6.02 -21.14
C VAL A 317 22.83 -6.30 -19.65
N LEU A 318 23.40 -7.40 -19.14
CA LEU A 318 23.29 -7.80 -17.75
C LEU A 318 24.04 -6.85 -16.82
N ALA A 319 25.26 -6.42 -17.18
CA ALA A 319 26.04 -5.48 -16.39
C ALA A 319 25.30 -4.15 -16.19
N PHE A 320 24.75 -3.57 -17.27
CA PHE A 320 23.90 -2.38 -17.17
C PHE A 320 22.60 -2.65 -16.40
N GLY A 321 21.96 -3.81 -16.61
CA GLY A 321 20.74 -4.17 -15.89
C GLY A 321 20.92 -4.31 -14.36
N LEU A 322 22.13 -4.64 -13.89
CA LEU A 322 22.41 -4.87 -12.47
C LEU A 322 23.04 -3.65 -11.77
N PHE A 323 24.03 -3.03 -12.41
CA PHE A 323 24.90 -2.07 -11.72
C PHE A 323 24.60 -0.61 -12.04
N GLU A 324 23.82 -0.33 -13.08
CA GLU A 324 23.56 1.04 -13.51
C GLU A 324 22.87 1.85 -12.41
N LYS A 325 23.40 3.04 -12.14
CA LYS A 325 22.86 4.03 -11.19
C LYS A 325 23.00 5.41 -11.80
N ARG A 326 22.01 5.78 -12.60
CA ARG A 326 21.99 7.07 -13.29
C ARG A 326 22.00 8.27 -12.34
N GLU A 327 21.31 8.15 -11.22
CA GLU A 327 21.28 9.15 -10.14
C GLU A 327 21.82 8.52 -8.86
N SER A 328 22.60 9.29 -8.08
CA SER A 328 23.16 8.82 -6.82
C SER A 328 22.07 8.66 -5.74
N GLU A 329 22.34 7.83 -4.74
CA GLU A 329 21.40 7.60 -3.63
C GLU A 329 21.10 8.91 -2.88
N GLU A 330 22.12 9.72 -2.62
CA GLU A 330 22.01 11.01 -1.93
C GLU A 330 21.17 12.01 -2.73
N THR A 331 21.35 12.04 -4.06
CA THR A 331 20.56 12.91 -4.94
C THR A 331 19.08 12.54 -4.90
N LEU A 332 18.75 11.24 -4.96
CA LEU A 332 17.38 10.74 -4.90
C LEU A 332 16.75 10.93 -3.51
N TRP A 333 17.55 10.81 -2.45
CA TRP A 333 17.08 10.99 -1.08
C TRP A 333 16.72 12.44 -0.76
N ASN A 334 17.55 13.38 -1.22
CA ASN A 334 17.40 14.81 -0.97
C ASN A 334 16.41 15.49 -1.93
N ASN A 335 16.16 14.90 -3.11
CA ASN A 335 15.24 15.45 -4.12
C ASN A 335 14.20 14.41 -4.57
N PRO A 336 13.16 14.13 -3.76
CA PRO A 336 12.14 13.14 -4.09
C PRO A 336 11.40 13.42 -5.41
N GLY A 337 11.28 14.69 -5.81
CA GLY A 337 10.65 15.12 -7.06
C GLY A 337 11.26 14.51 -8.33
N ILE A 338 12.52 14.05 -8.29
CA ILE A 338 13.18 13.36 -9.42
C ILE A 338 12.39 12.10 -9.84
N TYR A 339 11.71 11.44 -8.90
CA TYR A 339 10.92 10.26 -9.15
C TYR A 339 9.82 10.48 -10.21
N GLN A 340 9.28 11.70 -10.32
CA GLN A 340 8.26 12.06 -11.30
C GLN A 340 8.74 11.90 -12.76
N ARG A 341 10.06 11.81 -13.00
CA ARG A 341 10.63 11.52 -14.32
C ARG A 341 10.21 10.15 -14.86
N ASN A 342 9.95 9.20 -13.95
CA ASN A 342 9.67 7.81 -14.29
C ASN A 342 8.18 7.46 -14.16
N VAL A 343 7.40 8.30 -13.46
CA VAL A 343 5.94 8.18 -13.36
C VAL A 343 5.27 8.16 -14.75
N GLY A 344 4.30 7.26 -14.93
CA GLY A 344 3.57 7.10 -16.19
C GLY A 344 4.37 6.40 -17.28
N ASN A 345 5.33 5.56 -16.89
CA ASN A 345 6.15 4.74 -17.77
C ASN A 345 6.88 5.54 -18.87
N LYS A 346 7.34 6.75 -18.55
CA LYS A 346 7.92 7.70 -19.52
C LYS A 346 9.15 7.18 -20.26
N GLN A 347 9.92 6.23 -19.71
CA GLN A 347 11.08 5.66 -20.41
C GLN A 347 10.68 4.64 -21.46
N LEU A 348 9.66 3.81 -21.20
CA LEU A 348 9.21 2.76 -22.14
C LEU A 348 8.06 3.20 -23.05
N LYS A 349 7.77 4.51 -23.15
CA LYS A 349 6.81 5.01 -24.13
C LYS A 349 7.29 4.70 -25.56
N ALA A 350 6.33 4.44 -26.45
CA ALA A 350 6.59 4.13 -27.85
C ALA A 350 7.52 5.14 -28.53
N VAL A 351 7.40 6.44 -28.23
CA VAL A 351 8.27 7.49 -28.79
C VAL A 351 9.75 7.21 -28.53
N LYS A 352 10.12 6.80 -27.31
CA LYS A 352 11.51 6.47 -26.99
C LYS A 352 11.95 5.17 -27.66
N LEU A 353 11.09 4.15 -27.66
CA LEU A 353 11.39 2.88 -28.35
C LEU A 353 11.63 3.09 -29.85
N ILE A 354 10.81 3.92 -30.49
CA ILE A 354 10.96 4.30 -31.91
C ILE A 354 12.26 5.08 -32.14
N SER A 355 12.62 6.00 -31.23
CA SER A 355 13.89 6.72 -31.30
C SER A 355 15.10 5.76 -31.24
N TRP A 356 15.08 4.78 -30.34
CA TRP A 356 16.09 3.73 -30.26
C TRP A 356 16.11 2.83 -31.51
N PHE A 357 14.95 2.53 -32.09
CA PHE A 357 14.86 1.79 -33.35
C PHE A 357 15.55 2.53 -34.49
N PHE A 358 15.22 3.81 -34.71
CA PHE A 358 15.86 4.61 -35.76
C PHE A 358 17.34 4.83 -35.51
N LEU A 359 17.77 4.97 -34.25
CA LEU A 359 19.19 4.99 -33.90
C LEU A 359 19.88 3.67 -34.31
N GLY A 360 19.25 2.53 -34.06
CA GLY A 360 19.75 1.22 -34.48
C GLY A 360 19.85 1.07 -36.00
N VAL A 361 18.83 1.52 -36.73
CA VAL A 361 18.83 1.54 -38.20
C VAL A 361 19.97 2.42 -38.72
N TRP A 362 20.11 3.65 -38.22
CA TRP A 362 21.18 4.56 -38.60
C TRP A 362 22.57 3.94 -38.37
N GLN A 363 22.80 3.37 -37.18
CA GLN A 363 24.08 2.73 -36.90
C GLN A 363 24.34 1.51 -37.77
N ALA A 364 23.31 0.71 -38.09
CA ALA A 364 23.44 -0.39 -39.03
C ALA A 364 23.86 0.09 -40.43
N PHE A 365 23.29 1.20 -40.92
CA PHE A 365 23.71 1.82 -42.18
C PHE A 365 25.19 2.22 -42.13
N VAL A 366 25.62 2.92 -41.09
CA VAL A 366 27.02 3.34 -40.95
C VAL A 366 27.97 2.14 -40.90
N ILE A 367 27.63 1.10 -40.13
CA ILE A 367 28.43 -0.12 -40.01
C ILE A 367 28.53 -0.84 -41.37
N PHE A 368 27.40 -1.08 -42.03
CA PHE A 368 27.35 -1.83 -43.28
C PHE A 368 28.07 -1.10 -44.42
N TYR A 369 27.72 0.15 -44.68
CA TYR A 369 28.31 0.92 -45.78
C TYR A 369 29.74 1.35 -45.47
N GLY A 370 30.07 1.63 -44.21
CA GLY A 370 31.45 1.90 -43.79
C GLY A 370 32.36 0.69 -44.06
N TRP A 371 31.90 -0.52 -43.75
CA TRP A 371 32.63 -1.74 -44.06
C TRP A 371 32.73 -1.99 -45.58
N LEU A 372 31.64 -1.79 -46.32
CA LEU A 372 31.63 -1.95 -47.77
C LEU A 372 32.63 -1.02 -48.47
N LEU A 373 32.68 0.25 -48.06
CA LEU A 373 33.64 1.23 -48.59
C LEU A 373 35.07 0.83 -48.26
N ALA A 374 35.34 0.40 -47.02
CA ALA A 374 36.66 -0.06 -46.62
C ALA A 374 37.12 -1.26 -47.47
N TRP A 375 36.21 -2.21 -47.73
CA TRP A 375 36.48 -3.38 -48.56
C TRP A 375 36.77 -3.02 -50.03
N GLN A 376 36.00 -2.08 -50.60
CA GLN A 376 36.24 -1.59 -51.96
C GLN A 376 37.60 -0.90 -52.10
N ILE A 377 37.97 -0.06 -51.12
CA ILE A 377 39.28 0.61 -51.11
C ILE A 377 40.40 -0.44 -51.08
N TRP A 378 40.27 -1.44 -50.21
CA TRP A 378 41.25 -2.51 -50.08
C TRP A 378 41.44 -3.29 -51.38
N ILE A 379 40.35 -3.71 -52.04
CA ILE A 379 40.42 -4.39 -53.35
C ILE A 379 41.04 -3.50 -54.42
N SER A 380 40.73 -2.20 -54.43
CA SER A 380 41.30 -1.28 -55.44
C SER A 380 42.79 -0.97 -55.23
N SER A 381 43.35 -1.32 -54.07
CA SER A 381 44.76 -1.14 -53.74
C SER A 381 45.64 -2.36 -54.01
N GLU A 382 45.03 -3.51 -54.30
CA GLU A 382 45.67 -4.71 -54.88
C GLU A 382 45.52 -4.68 -56.40
#